data_AF-A0A8J3IY66-F1
#
_entry.id   AF-A0A8J3IY66-F1
#
_cell.length_a   1.000
_cell.length_b   1.000
_cell.length_c   1.000
_cell.angle_alpha   90.00
_cell.angle_beta   90.00
_cell.angle_gamma   90.00
#
_symmetry.space_group_name_H-M   'P 1'
#
loop_
_entity.id
_entity.type
_entity.pdbx_description
1 polymer ?
#
loop_
_entity_poly.entity_id
_entity_poly.type
_entity_poly.pdbx_seq_one_letter_code
_entity_poly.pdbx_strand_id
1 'polypeptide(L)'
;MSKSAGELLLQRVHQVVRAAKLWEEFETTTEQFTLTVENEPYMSLIIESWPIADSLQGERRHVLVAHYYTVKEQRYPDPELVMTEYGFPVRLRQTVFGILETPLLWRDPQTQDVLVNIRGKRDVAELLRIWAKNIGYQGFAQAASRIIPAARSKALSPMKEDKHLPLSDIPPPV
;
A
#
# COMPACT_ATOMS: atom_id res chain seq x y z
N MET A 1 -18.28 -2.31 19.85
CA MET A 1 -16.89 -1.82 19.82
C MET A 1 -16.70 -1.06 18.52
N SER A 2 -16.12 0.14 18.54
CA SER A 2 -15.83 0.91 17.33
C SER A 2 -14.64 0.30 16.57
N LYS A 3 -14.73 0.18 15.24
CA LYS A 3 -13.60 -0.28 14.41
C LYS A 3 -12.40 0.64 14.57
N SER A 4 -11.21 0.06 14.60
CA SER A 4 -9.95 0.80 14.55
C SER A 4 -9.77 1.49 13.19
N ALA A 5 -8.86 2.47 13.12
CA ALA A 5 -8.64 3.24 11.91
C ALA A 5 -8.13 2.38 10.74
N GLY A 6 -7.29 1.38 11.02
CA GLY A 6 -6.80 0.45 10.02
C GLY A 6 -7.87 -0.53 9.53
N GLU A 7 -8.75 -1.02 10.41
CA GLU A 7 -9.92 -1.82 10.00
C GLU A 7 -10.89 -1.04 9.10
N LEU A 8 -11.03 0.27 9.32
CA LEU A 8 -11.82 1.14 8.44
C LEU A 8 -11.20 1.25 7.05
N LEU A 9 -9.89 1.45 6.97
CA LEU A 9 -9.18 1.51 5.69
C LEU A 9 -9.23 0.17 4.96
N LEU A 10 -8.95 -0.93 5.65
CA LEU A 10 -9.02 -2.28 5.11
C LEU A 10 -10.44 -2.60 4.59
N GLN A 11 -11.48 -2.18 5.30
CA GLN A 11 -12.85 -2.32 4.81
C GLN A 11 -13.05 -1.62 3.46
N ARG A 12 -12.45 -0.44 3.25
CA ARG A 12 -12.51 0.26 1.96
C ARG A 12 -11.74 -0.47 0.87
N VAL A 13 -10.55 -0.97 1.19
CA VAL A 13 -9.78 -1.85 0.28
C VAL A 13 -10.64 -3.02 -0.17
N HIS A 14 -11.27 -3.74 0.77
CA HIS A 14 -12.15 -4.87 0.45
C HIS A 14 -13.32 -4.48 -0.44
N GLN A 15 -13.93 -3.31 -0.21
CA GLN A 15 -15.01 -2.81 -1.07
C GLN A 15 -14.53 -2.55 -2.50
N VAL A 16 -13.35 -1.94 -2.67
CA VAL A 16 -12.75 -1.66 -3.98
C VAL A 16 -12.42 -2.97 -4.71
N VAL A 17 -11.74 -3.90 -4.05
CA VAL A 17 -11.37 -5.21 -4.62
C VAL A 17 -12.60 -6.03 -5.02
N ARG A 18 -13.64 -6.05 -4.17
CA ARG A 18 -14.91 -6.73 -4.51
C ARG A 18 -15.62 -6.07 -5.67
N ALA A 19 -15.61 -4.74 -5.75
CA ALA A 19 -16.20 -4.03 -6.86
C ALA A 19 -15.49 -4.34 -8.19
N ALA A 20 -14.16 -4.52 -8.16
CA ALA A 20 -13.38 -5.01 -9.30
C ALA A 20 -13.64 -6.48 -9.66
N LYS A 21 -14.43 -7.22 -8.86
CA LYS A 21 -14.65 -8.67 -8.99
C LYS A 21 -13.37 -9.50 -8.85
N LEU A 22 -12.41 -9.02 -8.05
CA LEU A 22 -11.09 -9.66 -7.87
C LEU A 22 -10.89 -10.24 -6.46
N TRP A 23 -11.98 -10.42 -5.72
CA TRP A 23 -11.94 -10.84 -4.32
C TRP A 23 -11.27 -12.20 -4.12
N GLU A 24 -11.62 -13.19 -4.96
CA GLU A 24 -11.05 -14.53 -4.87
C GLU A 24 -9.53 -14.50 -5.08
N GLU A 25 -9.04 -13.75 -6.09
CA GLU A 25 -7.60 -13.65 -6.34
C GLU A 25 -6.88 -12.96 -5.19
N PHE A 26 -7.42 -11.85 -4.69
CA PHE A 26 -6.88 -11.16 -3.51
C PHE A 26 -6.77 -12.09 -2.29
N GLU A 27 -7.74 -12.98 -2.09
CA GLU A 27 -7.77 -13.88 -0.93
C GLU A 27 -6.98 -15.17 -1.08
N THR A 28 -6.76 -15.65 -2.31
CA THR A 28 -6.26 -17.01 -2.56
C THR A 28 -4.91 -17.05 -3.25
N THR A 29 -4.47 -15.95 -3.87
CA THR A 29 -3.19 -15.94 -4.57
C THR A 29 -2.04 -16.26 -3.62
N THR A 30 -1.13 -17.10 -4.10
CA THR A 30 0.17 -17.38 -3.47
C THR A 30 1.27 -16.44 -4.01
N GLU A 31 0.92 -15.59 -4.97
CA GLU A 31 1.81 -14.59 -5.56
C GLU A 31 1.39 -13.17 -5.10
N GLN A 32 2.08 -12.15 -5.62
CA GLN A 32 1.66 -10.77 -5.40
C GLN A 32 0.40 -10.46 -6.21
N PHE A 33 -0.60 -9.89 -5.55
CA PHE A 33 -1.77 -9.27 -6.16
C PHE A 33 -1.54 -7.77 -6.28
N THR A 34 -1.89 -7.19 -7.43
CA THR A 34 -1.87 -5.73 -7.66
C THR A 34 -3.15 -5.30 -8.36
N LEU A 35 -3.79 -4.27 -7.81
CA LEU A 35 -4.94 -3.59 -8.38
C LEU A 35 -4.65 -2.10 -8.47
N THR A 36 -4.64 -1.56 -9.68
CA THR A 36 -4.60 -0.10 -9.93
C THR A 36 -5.99 0.37 -10.35
N VAL A 37 -6.50 1.41 -9.70
CA VAL A 37 -7.80 2.01 -9.99
C VAL A 37 -7.61 3.49 -10.32
N GLU A 38 -7.92 3.86 -11.55
CA GLU A 38 -7.93 5.25 -12.01
C GLU A 38 -9.32 5.88 -11.78
N ASN A 39 -9.35 7.12 -11.31
CA ASN A 39 -10.60 7.81 -10.99
C ASN A 39 -10.45 9.33 -10.98
N GLU A 40 -10.36 9.92 -12.16
CA GLU A 40 -10.22 11.37 -12.35
C GLU A 40 -11.31 12.18 -11.61
N PRO A 41 -10.97 13.32 -10.98
CA PRO A 41 -9.68 14.03 -11.00
C PRO A 41 -8.71 13.58 -9.89
N TYR A 42 -8.94 12.42 -9.26
CA TYR A 42 -8.16 11.96 -8.12
C TYR A 42 -6.96 11.12 -8.54
N MET A 43 -5.89 11.17 -7.73
CA MET A 43 -4.71 10.31 -7.88
C MET A 43 -5.11 8.83 -7.87
N SER A 44 -4.54 8.05 -8.79
CA SER A 44 -4.81 6.62 -8.90
C SER A 44 -4.54 5.90 -7.59
N LEU A 45 -5.44 5.00 -7.22
CA LEU A 45 -5.32 4.15 -6.04
C LEU A 45 -4.65 2.84 -6.44
N ILE A 46 -3.59 2.46 -5.73
CA ILE A 46 -2.95 1.15 -5.84
C ILE A 46 -3.20 0.38 -4.55
N ILE A 47 -3.70 -0.85 -4.74
CA ILE A 47 -3.86 -1.85 -3.70
C ILE A 47 -2.98 -3.03 -4.09
N GLU A 48 -2.09 -3.43 -3.21
CA GLU A 48 -1.31 -4.64 -3.38
C GLU A 48 -1.47 -5.57 -2.19
N SER A 49 -1.26 -6.86 -2.40
CA SER A 49 -1.12 -7.81 -1.31
C SER A 49 -0.20 -8.94 -1.69
N TRP A 50 0.58 -9.43 -0.74
CA TRP A 50 1.51 -10.54 -0.95
C TRP A 50 1.59 -11.42 0.31
N PRO A 51 1.78 -12.74 0.16
CA PRO A 51 1.99 -13.62 1.30
C PRO A 51 3.29 -13.28 2.03
N ILE A 52 3.32 -13.54 3.34
CA ILE A 52 4.51 -13.34 4.17
C ILE A 52 4.93 -14.65 4.83
N ALA A 53 6.24 -14.86 4.97
CA ALA A 53 6.78 -16.03 5.68
C ALA A 53 6.95 -15.77 7.18
N ASP A 54 7.39 -14.56 7.56
CA ASP A 54 7.56 -14.16 8.96
C ASP A 54 6.37 -13.30 9.41
N SER A 55 5.43 -13.95 10.09
CA SER A 55 4.20 -13.31 10.56
C SER A 55 4.41 -12.55 11.86
N LEU A 56 3.99 -11.28 11.91
CA LEU A 56 4.16 -10.44 13.10
C LEU A 56 3.01 -10.62 14.10
N GLN A 57 1.81 -10.96 13.66
CA GLN A 57 0.59 -11.09 14.46
C GLN A 57 -0.28 -12.29 14.05
N GLY A 58 0.28 -13.27 13.35
CA GLY A 58 -0.45 -14.42 12.81
C GLY A 58 -1.09 -14.16 11.44
N GLU A 59 -0.87 -12.98 10.84
CA GLU A 59 -1.31 -12.67 9.49
C GLU A 59 -0.55 -13.51 8.45
N ARG A 60 -1.26 -13.88 7.37
CA ARG A 60 -0.68 -14.67 6.26
C ARG A 60 -0.18 -13.79 5.12
N ARG A 61 -0.58 -12.52 5.11
CA ARG A 61 -0.25 -11.56 4.06
C ARG A 61 -0.18 -10.15 4.61
N HIS A 62 0.54 -9.32 3.88
CA HIS A 62 0.47 -7.87 4.01
C HIS A 62 -0.35 -7.28 2.88
N VAL A 63 -0.94 -6.12 3.16
CA VAL A 63 -1.73 -5.32 2.23
C VAL A 63 -1.11 -3.93 2.15
N LEU A 64 -0.77 -3.48 0.95
CA LEU A 64 -0.33 -2.13 0.69
C LEU A 64 -1.47 -1.30 0.12
N VAL A 65 -1.55 -0.06 0.60
CA VAL A 65 -2.45 0.97 0.06
C VAL A 65 -1.64 2.22 -0.18
N ALA A 66 -1.70 2.74 -1.41
CA ALA A 66 -0.99 3.95 -1.80
C ALA A 66 -1.76 4.69 -2.89
N HIS A 67 -1.57 6.01 -2.94
CA HIS A 67 -1.96 6.83 -4.08
C HIS A 67 -0.71 7.19 -4.89
N TYR A 68 -0.83 7.19 -6.21
CA TYR A 68 0.27 7.61 -7.08
C TYR A 68 -0.15 8.80 -7.93
N TYR A 69 0.77 9.74 -8.08
CA TYR A 69 0.69 10.79 -9.08
C TYR A 69 1.77 10.59 -10.14
N THR A 70 1.48 11.07 -11.34
CA THR A 70 2.41 10.97 -12.47
C THR A 70 3.00 12.34 -12.75
N VAL A 71 4.33 12.45 -12.73
CA VAL A 71 5.07 13.65 -13.16
C VAL A 71 6.01 13.24 -14.29
N LYS A 72 5.87 13.85 -15.47
CA LYS A 72 6.70 13.53 -16.65
C LYS A 72 6.76 12.01 -16.93
N GLU A 73 5.61 11.36 -16.94
CA GLU A 73 5.45 9.89 -17.15
C GLU A 73 6.02 9.01 -16.03
N GLN A 74 6.67 9.59 -15.02
CA GLN A 74 7.16 8.86 -13.85
C GLN A 74 6.12 8.85 -12.73
N ARG A 75 5.84 7.66 -12.19
CA ARG A 75 4.90 7.48 -11.07
C ARG A 75 5.63 7.68 -9.74
N TYR A 76 5.06 8.54 -8.90
CA TYR A 76 5.56 8.80 -7.55
C TYR A 76 4.48 8.44 -6.53
N PRO A 77 4.81 7.63 -5.52
CA PRO A 77 3.88 7.38 -4.43
C PRO A 77 3.72 8.64 -3.57
N ASP A 78 2.48 9.07 -3.39
CA ASP A 78 2.02 9.66 -2.13
C ASP A 78 2.06 8.55 -1.06
N PRO A 79 2.18 8.82 0.26
CA PRO A 79 2.65 7.85 1.25
C PRO A 79 2.17 6.42 1.03
N GLU A 80 3.04 5.44 1.23
CA GLU A 80 2.73 4.02 1.10
C GLU A 80 2.49 3.46 2.50
N LEU A 81 1.33 2.83 2.70
CA LEU A 81 1.02 2.18 3.95
C LEU A 81 0.97 0.67 3.74
N VAL A 82 1.70 -0.07 4.56
CA VAL A 82 1.57 -1.52 4.67
C VAL A 82 0.82 -1.85 5.95
N MET A 83 -0.14 -2.76 5.86
CA MET A 83 -0.91 -3.28 6.98
C MET A 83 -0.99 -4.82 6.93
N THR A 84 -1.27 -5.45 8.06
CA THR A 84 -1.64 -6.85 8.10
C THR A 84 -3.01 -7.07 7.45
N GLU A 85 -3.37 -8.31 7.12
CA GLU A 85 -4.70 -8.65 6.60
C GLU A 85 -5.84 -8.40 7.60
N TYR A 86 -5.52 -8.05 8.85
CA TYR A 86 -6.47 -7.64 9.89
C TYR A 86 -6.55 -6.12 10.06
N GLY A 87 -5.78 -5.36 9.27
CA GLY A 87 -5.78 -3.89 9.28
C GLY A 87 -4.86 -3.29 10.36
N PHE A 88 -3.93 -4.05 10.93
CA PHE A 88 -2.92 -3.47 11.82
C PHE A 88 -1.81 -2.83 10.97
N PRO A 89 -1.44 -1.56 11.18
CA PRO A 89 -0.43 -0.93 10.34
C PRO A 89 0.98 -1.44 10.70
N VAL A 90 1.74 -1.83 9.68
CA VAL A 90 3.09 -2.44 9.78
C VAL A 90 4.18 -1.39 9.56
N ARG A 91 4.08 -0.62 8.48
CA ARG A 91 5.00 0.49 8.18
C ARG A 91 4.30 1.56 7.35
N LEU A 92 4.78 2.79 7.49
CA LEU A 92 4.45 3.92 6.62
C LEU A 92 5.73 4.39 5.93
N ARG A 93 5.70 4.52 4.61
CA ARG A 93 6.81 5.04 3.81
C ARG A 93 6.39 6.32 3.09
N GLN A 94 7.19 7.38 3.21
CA GLN A 94 6.98 8.65 2.52
C GLN A 94 8.21 8.95 1.65
N THR A 95 7.98 9.40 0.42
CA THR A 95 9.06 9.61 -0.58
C THR A 95 9.29 11.10 -0.90
N VAL A 96 8.44 11.99 -0.39
CA VAL A 96 8.51 13.44 -0.62
C VAL A 96 9.67 14.00 0.22
N PHE A 97 10.80 14.34 -0.41
CA PHE A 97 12.07 14.80 0.19
C PHE A 97 13.06 13.72 0.67
N GLY A 98 12.95 12.49 0.16
CA GLY A 98 13.78 11.35 0.55
C GLY A 98 12.92 10.19 1.03
N ILE A 99 13.51 9.01 1.26
CA ILE A 99 12.77 7.86 1.77
C ILE A 99 12.75 7.94 3.29
N LEU A 100 11.60 8.33 3.85
CA LEU A 100 11.31 8.20 5.28
C LEU A 100 10.43 6.98 5.49
N GLU A 101 10.96 5.96 6.16
CA GLU A 101 10.19 4.79 6.59
C GLU A 101 9.99 4.82 8.10
N THR A 102 8.73 4.75 8.53
CA THR A 102 8.35 4.66 9.95
C THR A 102 7.84 3.24 10.21
N PRO A 103 8.63 2.37 10.87
CA PRO A 103 8.15 1.07 11.31
C PRO A 103 7.14 1.25 12.46
N LEU A 104 6.03 0.52 12.37
CA LEU A 104 4.93 0.54 13.33
C LEU A 104 4.81 -0.79 14.08
N LEU A 105 5.15 -1.87 13.39
CA LEU A 105 5.21 -3.23 13.90
C LEU A 105 6.46 -3.90 13.33
N TRP A 106 7.31 -4.49 14.16
CA TRP A 106 8.49 -5.23 13.72
C TRP A 106 8.87 -6.32 14.71
N ARG A 107 9.63 -7.31 14.25
CA ARG A 107 10.27 -8.30 15.11
C ARG A 107 11.63 -7.79 15.55
N ASP A 108 11.87 -7.79 16.86
CA ASP A 108 13.18 -7.47 17.40
C ASP A 108 14.19 -8.58 17.03
N PRO A 109 15.34 -8.23 16.43
CA PRO A 109 16.27 -9.24 15.93
C PRO A 109 16.96 -10.04 17.03
N GLN A 110 17.04 -9.52 18.26
CA GLN A 110 17.73 -10.18 19.37
C GLN A 110 16.81 -11.10 20.17
N THR A 111 15.63 -10.59 20.52
CA THR A 111 14.66 -11.28 21.38
C THR A 111 13.65 -12.09 20.59
N GLN A 112 13.50 -11.82 19.29
CA GLN A 112 12.43 -12.34 18.43
C GLN A 112 11.01 -11.91 18.86
N ASP A 113 10.90 -11.01 19.84
CA ASP A 113 9.64 -10.44 20.28
C ASP A 113 9.10 -9.45 19.24
N VAL A 114 7.76 -9.36 19.16
CA VAL A 114 7.10 -8.42 18.26
C VAL A 114 6.88 -7.11 19.00
N LEU A 115 7.53 -6.05 18.50
CA LEU A 115 7.48 -4.72 19.07
C LEU A 115 6.51 -3.82 18.30
N VAL A 116 5.87 -2.91 19.03
CA VAL A 116 4.92 -1.94 18.48
C VAL A 116 5.39 -0.53 18.79
N ASN A 117 5.50 0.31 17.76
CA ASN A 117 5.74 1.74 17.91
C ASN A 117 4.42 2.42 18.28
N ILE A 118 4.12 2.49 19.58
CA ILE A 118 2.85 3.02 20.10
C ILE A 118 2.62 4.48 19.65
N ARG A 119 3.68 5.30 19.66
CA ARG A 119 3.61 6.70 19.22
C ARG A 119 3.31 6.80 17.73
N GLY A 120 4.09 6.10 16.90
CA GLY A 120 3.87 6.03 15.46
C GLY A 120 2.46 5.54 15.13
N LYS A 121 1.98 4.49 15.81
CA LYS A 121 0.62 3.96 15.62
C LYS A 121 -0.46 5.01 15.90
N ARG A 122 -0.29 5.81 16.95
CA ARG A 122 -1.22 6.90 17.28
C ARG A 122 -1.17 7.99 16.22
N ASP A 123 0.02 8.37 15.78
CA ASP A 123 0.23 9.46 14.82
C ASP A 123 -0.35 9.09 13.44
N VAL A 124 -0.20 7.84 13.00
CA VAL A 124 -0.79 7.38 11.73
C VAL A 124 -2.29 7.14 11.81
N ALA A 125 -2.87 6.92 12.99
CA ALA A 125 -4.29 6.54 13.10
C ALA A 125 -5.24 7.56 12.45
N GLU A 126 -4.92 8.85 12.53
CA GLU A 126 -5.74 9.88 11.89
C GLU A 126 -5.58 9.88 10.36
N LEU A 127 -4.36 9.68 9.87
CA LEU A 127 -4.10 9.50 8.44
C LEU A 127 -4.92 8.33 7.87
N LEU A 128 -4.95 7.19 8.56
CA LEU A 128 -5.72 6.02 8.16
C LEU A 128 -7.22 6.32 8.05
N ARG A 129 -7.78 7.10 8.99
CA ARG A 129 -9.19 7.51 8.94
C ARG A 129 -9.46 8.43 7.76
N ILE A 130 -8.59 9.40 7.53
CA ILE A 130 -8.71 10.35 6.42
C ILE A 130 -8.65 9.60 5.09
N TRP A 131 -7.72 8.67 4.92
CA TRP A 131 -7.65 7.83 3.72
C TRP A 131 -8.89 6.96 3.54
N ALA A 132 -9.35 6.27 4.59
CA ALA A 132 -10.58 5.46 4.50
C ALA A 132 -11.80 6.31 4.11
N LYS A 133 -11.87 7.54 4.62
CA LYS A 133 -12.89 8.53 4.28
C LYS A 133 -12.76 8.96 2.81
N ASN A 134 -11.55 9.31 2.37
CA ASN A 134 -11.26 9.76 1.01
C ASN A 134 -11.55 8.68 -0.03
N ILE A 135 -11.03 7.46 0.15
CA ILE A 135 -11.31 6.34 -0.77
C ILE A 135 -12.82 6.11 -0.93
N GLY A 136 -13.58 6.22 0.17
CA GLY A 136 -15.02 6.13 0.16
C GLY A 136 -15.70 7.27 -0.60
N TYR A 137 -15.35 8.53 -0.30
CA TYR A 137 -15.99 9.70 -0.92
C TYR A 137 -15.59 9.94 -2.37
N GLN A 138 -14.36 9.59 -2.73
CA GLN A 138 -13.85 9.76 -4.09
C GLN A 138 -14.48 8.75 -5.05
N GLY A 139 -15.12 7.68 -4.56
CA GLY A 139 -15.89 6.76 -5.38
C GLY A 139 -15.04 5.67 -6.05
N PHE A 140 -13.94 5.26 -5.42
CA PHE A 140 -13.03 4.26 -5.98
C PHE A 140 -13.66 2.88 -6.16
N ALA A 141 -14.67 2.51 -5.36
CA ALA A 141 -15.40 1.26 -5.58
C ALA A 141 -16.20 1.32 -6.90
N GLN A 142 -16.85 2.45 -7.19
CA GLN A 142 -17.56 2.67 -8.45
C GLN A 142 -16.59 2.68 -9.63
N ALA A 143 -15.41 3.28 -9.46
CA ALA A 143 -14.34 3.22 -10.47
C ALA A 143 -13.86 1.80 -10.73
N ALA A 144 -13.57 1.05 -9.67
CA ALA A 144 -13.14 -0.33 -9.75
C ALA A 144 -14.16 -1.24 -10.44
N SER A 145 -15.47 -1.00 -10.28
CA SER A 145 -16.49 -1.80 -10.98
C SER A 145 -16.50 -1.67 -12.50
N ARG A 146 -15.81 -0.66 -13.04
CA ARG A 146 -15.67 -0.44 -14.50
C ARG A 146 -14.46 -1.17 -15.07
N ILE A 147 -13.59 -1.75 -14.24
CA ILE A 147 -12.44 -2.52 -14.68
C ILE A 147 -12.95 -3.82 -15.31
N ILE A 148 -12.65 -4.02 -16.60
CA ILE A 148 -12.95 -5.26 -17.30
C ILE A 148 -11.84 -6.27 -16.93
N PRO A 149 -12.16 -7.40 -16.27
CA PRO A 149 -11.14 -8.38 -15.84
C PRO A 149 -10.29 -8.96 -16.98
N ALA A 150 -10.71 -8.79 -18.24
CA ALA A 150 -10.03 -9.30 -19.43
C ALA A 150 -8.76 -8.52 -19.85
N ALA A 151 -8.39 -7.42 -19.19
CA ALA A 151 -7.18 -6.64 -19.52
C ALA A 151 -5.86 -7.20 -18.93
N ARG A 152 -5.88 -8.43 -18.40
CA ARG A 152 -4.87 -8.99 -17.47
C ARG A 152 -3.55 -9.51 -18.07
N SER A 153 -3.29 -9.39 -19.37
CA SER A 153 -2.12 -10.07 -19.96
C SER A 153 -0.88 -9.22 -20.23
N LYS A 154 -0.71 -7.98 -19.70
CA LYS A 154 0.48 -7.20 -20.11
C LYS A 154 1.08 -6.14 -19.17
N ALA A 155 0.79 -6.16 -17.87
CA ALA A 155 1.46 -5.22 -16.96
C ALA A 155 2.02 -5.97 -15.76
N LEU A 156 3.17 -6.61 -15.96
CA LEU A 156 4.27 -6.78 -15.00
C LEU A 156 5.31 -7.70 -15.67
N SER A 157 6.10 -7.12 -16.57
CA SER A 157 7.48 -7.60 -16.65
C SER A 157 8.14 -7.26 -15.32
N PRO A 158 8.89 -8.17 -14.69
CA PRO A 158 9.67 -7.82 -13.51
C PRO A 158 10.53 -6.62 -13.88
N MET A 159 10.44 -5.54 -13.10
CA MET A 159 11.45 -4.50 -13.15
C MET A 159 12.79 -5.23 -12.99
N LYS A 160 13.59 -5.22 -14.05
CA LYS A 160 15.01 -5.53 -13.92
C LYS A 160 15.51 -4.61 -12.81
N GLU A 161 16.19 -5.19 -11.84
CA GLU A 161 17.10 -4.44 -10.98
C GLU A 161 17.99 -3.60 -11.89
N ASP A 162 17.71 -2.30 -11.99
CA ASP A 162 18.67 -1.38 -12.57
C ASP A 162 19.83 -1.31 -11.58
N LYS A 163 20.88 -2.04 -11.97
CA LYS A 163 22.21 -1.99 -11.39
C LYS A 163 22.56 -0.56 -11.01
N HIS A 164 23.05 -0.41 -9.79
CA HIS A 164 23.79 0.74 -9.28
C HIS A 164 24.34 1.66 -10.39
N LEU A 165 23.72 2.83 -10.56
CA LEU A 165 24.40 3.96 -11.19
C LEU A 165 25.42 4.51 -10.19
N PRO A 166 26.71 4.63 -10.55
CA PRO A 166 27.71 5.20 -9.66
C PRO A 166 27.43 6.69 -9.43
N LEU A 167 27.47 7.09 -8.16
CA LEU A 167 27.46 8.48 -7.70
C LEU A 167 28.78 9.15 -8.07
N SER A 168 28.96 9.52 -9.32
CA SER A 168 30.01 10.44 -9.74
C SER A 168 29.49 11.18 -10.97
N ASP A 169 28.99 12.39 -10.74
CA ASP A 169 28.95 13.54 -11.68
C ASP A 169 27.89 14.56 -11.25
N ILE A 170 27.90 14.94 -9.97
CA ILE A 170 27.22 16.17 -9.53
C ILE A 170 28.30 17.25 -9.42
N PRO A 171 28.35 18.25 -10.32
CA PRO A 171 29.24 19.39 -10.13
C PRO A 171 28.79 20.22 -8.92
N PRO A 172 29.72 20.83 -8.15
CA PRO A 172 29.38 21.59 -6.97
C PRO A 172 28.59 22.86 -7.33
N PRO A 173 27.73 23.35 -6.40
CA PRO A 173 26.95 24.56 -6.62
C PRO A 173 27.85 25.79 -6.70
N VAL A 174 27.48 26.72 -7.59
CA VAL A 174 28.10 28.04 -7.83
C VAL A 174 27.90 28.96 -6.64
#